data_AF-A0AAW4FYZ5-F1
#
_entry.id   AF-A0AAW4FYZ5-F1
#
_cell.length_a   1.000
_cell.length_b   1.000
_cell.length_c   1.000
_cell.angle_alpha   90.00
_cell.angle_beta   90.00
_cell.angle_gamma   90.00
#
_symmetry.space_group_name_H-M   'P 1'
#
loop_
_entity.id
_entity.type
_entity.pdbx_description
1 polymer ?
#
loop_
_entity_poly.entity_id
_entity_poly.type
_entity_poly.pdbx_seq_one_letter_code
_entity_poly.pdbx_strand_id
1 'polypeptide(L)'
;MGKDRDRDPGGRARQARPRDELGRPLPYGAMGVEPVPEEPLPPHETIAFARRLLEDGRPFSAHEVFETRWKSCPVEERPLWQGLAQLCVALTHHRRGNAVGARRLYDRAAARLVEYESAGGVRYEMDLNAIRDCVLDEIDGSEPT
;
A
#
# COMPACT_ATOMS: atom_id res chain seq x y z
N MET A 1 31.40 1.71 14.30
CA MET A 1 30.55 2.42 15.27
C MET A 1 29.10 2.01 15.02
N GLY A 2 28.48 1.30 15.95
CA GLY A 2 27.28 0.49 15.74
C GLY A 2 26.03 1.29 15.36
N LYS A 3 25.32 0.86 14.31
CA LYS A 3 23.92 1.23 14.09
C LYS A 3 23.08 0.35 14.99
N ASP A 4 22.93 0.76 16.24
CA ASP A 4 21.80 0.28 17.03
C ASP A 4 20.53 0.67 16.28
N ARG A 5 19.86 -0.34 15.74
CA ARG A 5 18.57 -0.17 15.09
C ARG A 5 17.60 0.12 16.23
N ASP A 6 17.03 1.31 16.23
CA ASP A 6 15.97 1.69 17.17
C ASP A 6 14.82 0.68 17.04
N ARG A 7 14.78 -0.24 18.01
CA ARG A 7 13.79 -1.31 18.10
C ARG A 7 12.83 -0.92 19.21
N ASP A 8 11.53 -1.11 18.97
CA ASP A 8 10.56 -1.05 20.06
C ASP A 8 10.80 -2.22 21.06
N PRO A 9 10.11 -2.23 22.22
CA PRO A 9 10.22 -3.34 23.18
C PRO A 9 9.84 -4.72 22.59
N GLY A 10 9.17 -4.76 21.44
CA GLY A 10 8.80 -5.96 20.68
C GLY A 10 9.76 -6.31 19.53
N GLY A 11 10.89 -5.61 19.38
CA GLY A 11 11.88 -5.86 18.34
C GLY A 11 11.53 -5.34 16.94
N ARG A 12 10.46 -4.57 16.77
CA ARG A 12 10.12 -3.94 15.49
C ARG A 12 11.00 -2.73 15.26
N ALA A 13 11.58 -2.64 14.05
CA ALA A 13 12.31 -1.44 13.65
C ALA A 13 11.31 -0.29 13.56
N ARG A 14 11.39 0.68 14.49
CA ARG A 14 10.65 1.93 14.32
C ARG A 14 11.20 2.61 13.09
N GLN A 15 10.32 3.06 12.20
CA GLN A 15 10.73 3.82 11.02
C GLN A 15 11.19 5.22 11.44
N ALA A 16 12.36 5.31 12.08
CA ALA A 16 12.89 6.56 12.62
C ALA A 16 13.40 7.53 11.55
N ARG A 17 13.45 7.11 10.28
CA ARG A 17 13.96 7.93 9.18
C ARG A 17 12.79 8.55 8.41
N PRO A 18 12.72 9.88 8.26
CA PRO A 18 11.67 10.56 7.50
C PRO A 18 11.66 10.07 6.04
N ARG A 19 10.49 10.12 5.40
CA ARG A 19 10.28 9.70 4.01
C ARG A 19 9.51 10.75 3.22
N ASP A 20 9.69 10.74 1.91
CA ASP A 20 8.83 11.46 0.97
C ASP A 20 7.48 10.74 0.77
N GLU A 21 6.59 11.35 -0.02
CA GLU A 21 5.24 10.87 -0.35
C GLU A 21 5.26 9.48 -1.00
N LEU A 22 6.35 9.15 -1.71
CA LEU A 22 6.54 7.87 -2.37
C LEU A 22 7.28 6.88 -1.47
N GLY A 23 7.61 7.20 -0.22
CA GLY A 23 8.28 6.33 0.74
C GLY A 23 9.81 6.25 0.60
N ARG A 24 10.44 7.13 -0.20
CA ARG A 24 11.90 7.17 -0.32
C ARG A 24 12.49 7.78 0.95
N PRO A 25 13.53 7.17 1.54
CA PRO A 25 14.15 7.72 2.75
C PRO A 25 14.79 9.09 2.52
N LEU A 26 14.47 10.07 3.35
CA LEU A 26 15.04 11.42 3.35
C LEU A 26 16.26 11.54 4.27
N PRO A 27 17.13 12.54 4.13
CA PRO A 27 18.20 12.81 5.09
C PRO A 27 17.67 12.99 6.52
N TYR A 28 18.47 12.65 7.53
CA TYR A 28 18.10 12.94 8.92
C TYR A 28 17.92 14.46 9.13
N GLY A 29 16.87 14.85 9.85
CA GLY A 29 16.51 16.26 10.07
C GLY A 29 15.67 16.90 8.98
N ALA A 30 15.45 16.23 7.84
CA ALA A 30 14.46 16.67 6.86
C ALA A 30 13.03 16.40 7.38
N MET A 31 12.08 17.28 7.03
CA MET A 31 10.67 16.98 7.26
C MET A 31 10.18 16.00 6.20
N GLY A 32 9.66 14.86 6.64
CA GLY A 32 8.98 13.90 5.77
C GLY A 32 7.47 14.04 5.88
N VAL A 33 6.74 13.18 5.17
CA VAL A 33 5.30 13.06 5.33
C VAL A 33 4.93 12.50 6.70
N GLU A 34 3.76 12.88 7.20
CA GLU A 34 3.22 12.37 8.48
C GLU A 34 3.09 10.84 8.43
N PRO A 35 3.61 10.09 9.41
CA PRO A 35 3.44 8.64 9.47
C PRO A 35 1.97 8.21 9.53
N VAL A 36 1.67 7.01 9.05
CA VAL A 36 0.35 6.41 9.20
C VAL A 36 0.24 5.69 10.55
N PRO A 37 -0.98 5.42 11.07
CA PRO A 37 -1.16 4.67 12.30
C PRO A 37 -0.50 3.28 12.24
N GLU A 38 0.19 2.91 13.32
CA GLU A 38 0.78 1.56 13.48
C GLU A 38 -0.26 0.51 13.91
N GLU A 39 -1.39 0.97 14.45
CA GLU A 39 -2.50 0.12 14.87
C GLU A 39 -3.51 -0.08 13.73
N PRO A 40 -4.08 -1.29 13.59
CA PRO A 40 -5.03 -1.56 12.53
C PRO A 40 -6.36 -0.84 12.77
N LEU A 41 -6.81 -0.09 11.78
CA LEU A 41 -8.14 0.53 11.78
C LEU A 41 -9.23 -0.51 11.45
N PRO A 42 -10.50 -0.24 11.79
CA PRO A 42 -11.65 -0.97 11.27
C PRO A 42 -11.67 -1.02 9.73
N PRO A 43 -12.39 -1.96 9.09
CA PRO A 43 -12.28 -2.17 7.64
C PRO A 43 -12.66 -0.94 6.82
N HIS A 44 -13.83 -0.35 7.08
CA HIS A 44 -14.30 0.84 6.37
C HIS A 44 -13.39 2.06 6.60
N GLU A 45 -12.86 2.23 7.81
CA GLU A 45 -11.91 3.30 8.13
C GLU A 45 -10.57 3.10 7.43
N THR A 46 -10.07 1.86 7.36
CA THR A 46 -8.88 1.48 6.59
C THR A 46 -9.02 1.90 5.14
N ILE A 47 -10.16 1.56 4.51
CA ILE A 47 -10.44 1.87 3.11
C ILE A 47 -10.55 3.38 2.88
N ALA A 48 -11.31 4.07 3.72
CA ALA A 48 -11.49 5.52 3.61
C ALA A 48 -10.17 6.28 3.81
N PHE A 49 -9.34 5.85 4.76
CA PHE A 49 -8.06 6.49 5.03
C PHE A 49 -7.04 6.21 3.92
N ALA A 50 -6.95 4.97 3.43
CA ALA A 50 -6.09 4.65 2.30
C ALA A 50 -6.50 5.40 1.02
N ARG A 51 -7.80 5.59 0.77
CA ARG A 51 -8.29 6.42 -0.34
C ARG A 51 -7.78 7.86 -0.25
N ARG A 52 -7.92 8.50 0.92
CA ARG A 52 -7.41 9.87 1.14
C ARG A 52 -5.90 9.96 0.87
N LEU A 53 -5.14 8.99 1.36
CA LEU A 53 -3.70 8.94 1.09
C LEU A 53 -3.38 8.81 -0.40
N LEU A 54 -4.15 8.04 -1.16
CA LEU A 54 -3.99 7.92 -2.62
C LEU A 54 -4.31 9.24 -3.34
N GLU A 55 -5.39 9.92 -2.94
CA GLU A 55 -5.79 11.25 -3.41
C GLU A 55 -4.69 12.30 -3.11
N ASP A 56 -4.04 12.20 -1.96
CA ASP A 56 -2.90 13.04 -1.55
C ASP A 56 -1.57 12.68 -2.25
N GLY A 57 -1.57 11.73 -3.17
CA GLY A 57 -0.36 11.34 -3.89
C GLY A 57 0.57 10.41 -3.12
N ARG A 58 0.09 9.77 -2.05
CA ARG A 58 0.89 8.97 -1.08
C ARG A 58 0.60 7.46 -1.14
N PRO A 59 0.84 6.78 -2.27
CA PRO A 59 0.53 5.36 -2.43
C PRO A 59 1.36 4.45 -1.52
N PHE A 60 2.57 4.87 -1.11
CA PHE A 60 3.36 4.07 -0.17
C PHE A 60 2.75 4.08 1.23
N SER A 61 2.25 5.22 1.70
CA SER A 61 1.52 5.30 2.98
C SER A 61 0.20 4.51 2.93
N ALA A 62 -0.51 4.55 1.80
CA ALA A 62 -1.71 3.71 1.62
C ALA A 62 -1.38 2.20 1.67
N HIS A 63 -0.25 1.80 1.08
CA HIS A 63 0.28 0.43 1.21
C HIS A 63 0.49 0.06 2.68
N GLU A 64 1.13 0.92 3.47
CA GLU A 64 1.40 0.65 4.89
C GLU A 64 0.10 0.44 5.69
N VAL A 65 -0.93 1.26 5.44
CA VAL A 65 -2.27 1.12 6.06
C VAL A 65 -2.90 -0.24 5.75
N PHE A 66 -2.90 -0.65 4.47
CA PHE A 66 -3.42 -1.96 4.09
C PHE A 66 -2.56 -3.12 4.59
N GLU A 67 -1.24 -2.95 4.68
CA GLU A 67 -0.34 -3.98 5.21
C GLU A 67 -0.56 -4.22 6.71
N THR A 68 -0.75 -3.14 7.49
CA THR A 68 -1.12 -3.22 8.91
C THR A 68 -2.42 -4.02 9.06
N ARG A 69 -3.45 -3.68 8.27
CA ARG A 69 -4.73 -4.40 8.28
C ARG A 69 -4.59 -5.87 7.87
N TRP A 70 -3.81 -6.16 6.83
CA TRP A 70 -3.52 -7.53 6.38
C TRP A 70 -2.91 -8.39 7.49
N LYS A 71 -2.01 -7.81 8.30
CA LYS A 71 -1.35 -8.51 9.41
C LYS A 71 -2.30 -8.81 10.58
N SER A 72 -3.42 -8.09 10.69
CA SER A 72 -4.35 -8.19 11.82
C SER A 72 -5.75 -8.71 11.48
N CYS A 73 -6.09 -8.86 10.20
CA CYS A 73 -7.42 -9.29 9.76
C CYS A 73 -7.64 -10.81 9.97
N PRO A 74 -8.91 -11.28 9.90
CA PRO A 74 -9.22 -12.69 9.76
C PRO A 74 -8.50 -13.34 8.57
N VAL A 75 -8.20 -14.64 8.67
CA VAL A 75 -7.37 -15.35 7.68
C VAL A 75 -8.03 -15.34 6.31
N GLU A 76 -9.35 -15.50 6.28
CA GLU A 76 -10.20 -15.48 5.11
C GLU A 76 -10.13 -14.13 4.36
N GLU A 77 -9.87 -13.03 5.05
CA GLU A 77 -9.77 -11.69 4.43
C GLU A 77 -8.35 -11.33 3.98
N ARG A 78 -7.33 -12.09 4.39
CA ARG A 78 -5.93 -11.77 4.05
C ARG A 78 -5.70 -11.55 2.55
N PRO A 79 -6.30 -12.34 1.63
CA PRO A 79 -6.10 -12.12 0.22
C PRO A 79 -6.57 -10.74 -0.27
N LEU A 80 -7.67 -10.22 0.28
CA LEU A 80 -8.19 -8.88 -0.02
C LEU A 80 -7.16 -7.81 0.35
N TRP A 81 -6.79 -7.76 1.63
CA TRP A 81 -5.92 -6.71 2.17
C TRP A 81 -4.52 -6.78 1.56
N GLN A 82 -4.00 -7.98 1.32
CA GLN A 82 -2.73 -8.16 0.62
C GLN A 82 -2.81 -7.70 -0.84
N GLY A 83 -3.91 -7.96 -1.55
CA GLY A 83 -4.12 -7.50 -2.91
C GLY A 83 -4.14 -5.98 -3.00
N LEU A 84 -4.91 -5.31 -2.13
CA LEU A 84 -4.99 -3.85 -2.04
C LEU A 84 -3.63 -3.22 -1.68
N ALA A 85 -2.91 -3.81 -0.72
CA ALA A 85 -1.56 -3.38 -0.38
C ALA A 85 -0.60 -3.48 -1.58
N GLN A 86 -0.72 -4.52 -2.42
CA GLN A 86 0.13 -4.69 -3.60
C GLN A 86 -0.23 -3.74 -4.74
N LEU A 87 -1.51 -3.41 -4.94
CA LEU A 87 -1.92 -2.36 -5.90
C LEU A 87 -1.27 -1.02 -5.53
N CYS A 88 -1.26 -0.66 -4.24
CA CYS A 88 -0.62 0.57 -3.77
C CYS A 88 0.91 0.58 -4.02
N VAL A 89 1.58 -0.57 -3.87
CA VAL A 89 3.02 -0.68 -4.21
C VAL A 89 3.24 -0.64 -5.72
N ALA A 90 2.33 -1.18 -6.54
CA ALA A 90 2.39 -1.06 -7.99
C ALA A 90 2.36 0.42 -8.42
N LEU A 91 1.42 1.21 -7.88
CA LEU A 91 1.35 2.67 -8.08
C LEU A 91 2.63 3.36 -7.60
N THR A 92 3.16 2.96 -6.44
CA THR A 92 4.43 3.51 -5.93
C THR A 92 5.59 3.24 -6.89
N HIS A 93 5.69 2.04 -7.45
CA HIS A 93 6.70 1.70 -8.45
C HIS A 93 6.53 2.52 -9.73
N HIS A 94 5.28 2.66 -10.19
CA HIS A 94 4.95 3.44 -11.39
C HIS A 94 5.38 4.89 -11.22
N ARG A 95 4.95 5.56 -10.15
CA ARG A 95 5.30 6.97 -9.84
C ARG A 95 6.79 7.18 -9.56
N ARG A 96 7.54 6.11 -9.27
CA ARG A 96 9.00 6.13 -9.15
C ARG A 96 9.74 5.90 -10.48
N GLY A 97 9.03 5.75 -11.60
CA GLY A 97 9.60 5.49 -12.93
C GLY A 97 9.93 4.02 -13.19
N ASN A 98 9.41 3.08 -12.40
CA ASN A 98 9.64 1.65 -12.57
C ASN A 98 8.41 0.96 -13.16
N ALA A 99 8.15 1.19 -14.45
CA ALA A 99 6.98 0.64 -15.16
C ALA A 99 6.95 -0.90 -15.16
N VAL A 100 8.08 -1.55 -15.42
CA VAL A 100 8.17 -3.03 -15.43
C VAL A 100 7.84 -3.61 -14.05
N GLY A 101 8.39 -3.01 -12.98
CA GLY A 101 8.11 -3.41 -11.61
C GLY A 101 6.65 -3.17 -11.23
N ALA A 102 6.09 -2.03 -11.63
CA ALA A 102 4.69 -1.69 -11.41
C ALA A 102 3.75 -2.72 -12.04
N ARG A 103 3.94 -3.03 -13.33
CA ARG A 103 3.10 -4.01 -14.04
C ARG A 103 3.15 -5.40 -13.38
N ARG A 104 4.35 -5.88 -13.03
CA ARG A 104 4.52 -7.18 -12.33
C ARG A 104 3.85 -7.23 -10.94
N LEU A 105 3.80 -6.09 -10.23
CA LEU A 105 3.10 -6.00 -8.96
C LEU A 105 1.59 -5.96 -9.17
N TYR A 106 1.13 -5.18 -10.15
CA TYR A 106 -0.26 -5.12 -10.55
C TYR A 106 -0.81 -6.49 -10.93
N ASP A 107 -0.15 -7.22 -11.84
CA ASP A 107 -0.64 -8.52 -12.33
C ASP A 107 -0.83 -9.53 -11.17
N ARG A 108 0.11 -9.53 -10.20
CA ARG A 108 0.02 -10.38 -9.00
C ARG A 108 -1.09 -9.94 -8.04
N ALA A 109 -1.30 -8.63 -7.90
CA ALA A 109 -2.36 -8.09 -7.07
C ALA A 109 -3.74 -8.41 -7.68
N ALA A 110 -3.88 -8.19 -8.99
CA ALA A 110 -5.09 -8.44 -9.76
C ALA A 110 -5.50 -9.91 -9.69
N ALA A 111 -4.56 -10.84 -9.94
CA ALA A 111 -4.84 -12.28 -9.84
C ALA A 111 -5.39 -12.66 -8.46
N ARG A 112 -4.77 -12.18 -7.38
CA ARG A 112 -5.23 -12.43 -6.01
C ARG A 112 -6.62 -11.88 -5.75
N LEU A 113 -6.91 -10.66 -6.20
CA LEU A 113 -8.22 -10.04 -6.00
C LEU A 113 -9.31 -10.76 -6.80
N VAL A 114 -9.02 -11.20 -8.03
CA VAL A 114 -9.94 -12.01 -8.84
C VAL A 114 -10.25 -13.35 -8.19
N GLU A 115 -9.23 -14.04 -7.66
CA GLU A 115 -9.41 -15.28 -6.91
C GLU A 115 -10.26 -15.06 -5.64
N TYR A 116 -10.00 -13.97 -4.91
CA TYR A 116 -10.76 -13.61 -3.71
C TYR A 116 -12.25 -13.32 -4.02
N GLU A 117 -12.52 -12.58 -5.10
CA GLU A 117 -13.89 -12.31 -5.56
C GLU A 117 -14.62 -13.58 -5.97
N SER A 118 -13.94 -14.45 -6.71
CA SER A 118 -14.49 -15.73 -7.17
C SER A 118 -14.83 -16.67 -6.01
N ALA A 119 -14.11 -16.55 -4.88
CA ALA A 119 -14.39 -17.28 -3.64
C ALA A 119 -15.52 -16.66 -2.79
N GLY A 120 -16.14 -15.55 -3.21
CA GLY A 120 -17.26 -14.92 -2.51
C GLY A 120 -16.87 -14.18 -1.22
N GLY A 121 -15.63 -13.71 -1.12
CA GLY A 121 -15.14 -12.97 0.05
C GLY A 121 -15.88 -11.65 0.33
N VAL A 122 -15.81 -11.17 1.57
CA VAL A 122 -16.39 -9.87 1.99
C VAL A 122 -15.60 -8.72 1.35
N ARG A 123 -16.29 -7.80 0.67
CA ARG A 123 -15.65 -6.71 -0.09
C ARG A 123 -15.84 -5.32 0.51
N TYR A 124 -16.57 -5.19 1.62
CA TYR A 124 -16.79 -3.91 2.29
C TYR A 124 -17.25 -2.80 1.32
N GLU A 125 -18.20 -3.14 0.44
CA GLU A 125 -18.77 -2.24 -0.58
C GLU A 125 -17.79 -1.78 -1.68
N MET A 126 -16.57 -2.33 -1.72
CA MET A 126 -15.61 -2.04 -2.79
C MET A 126 -15.98 -2.80 -4.07
N ASP A 127 -15.95 -2.08 -5.18
CA ASP A 127 -15.87 -2.66 -6.52
C ASP A 127 -14.40 -2.93 -6.86
N LEU A 128 -13.95 -4.16 -6.62
CA LEU A 128 -12.55 -4.53 -6.84
C LEU A 128 -12.19 -4.57 -8.32
N ASN A 129 -13.17 -4.72 -9.22
CA ASN A 129 -12.90 -4.61 -10.65
C ASN A 129 -12.62 -3.17 -11.04
N ALA A 130 -13.49 -2.25 -10.66
CA ALA A 130 -13.28 -0.82 -10.92
C ALA A 130 -11.98 -0.31 -10.30
N ILE A 131 -11.60 -0.78 -9.11
CA ILE A 131 -10.32 -0.43 -8.48
C ILE A 131 -9.14 -0.94 -9.30
N ARG A 132 -9.18 -2.20 -9.79
CA ARG A 132 -8.11 -2.74 -10.63
C ARG A 132 -7.99 -1.97 -11.94
N ASP A 133 -9.11 -1.71 -12.62
CA ASP A 133 -9.14 -0.98 -13.88
C ASP A 133 -8.56 0.42 -13.71
N CYS A 134 -8.96 1.15 -12.66
CA CYS A 134 -8.39 2.46 -12.34
C CYS A 134 -6.87 2.44 -12.12
N VAL A 135 -6.35 1.43 -11.42
CA VAL A 135 -4.89 1.29 -11.20
C VAL A 135 -4.17 0.93 -12.49
N LEU A 136 -4.77 0.06 -13.32
CA LEU A 136 -4.19 -0.33 -14.60
C LEU A 136 -4.12 0.86 -15.57
N ASP A 137 -5.19 1.64 -15.64
CA ASP A 137 -5.25 2.85 -16.46
C ASP A 137 -4.19 3.87 -16.05
N GLU A 138 -3.93 4.05 -14.75
CA GLU A 138 -2.83 4.91 -14.29
C GLU A 138 -1.46 4.34 -14.71
N ILE A 139 -1.25 3.02 -14.58
CA ILE A 139 0.02 2.37 -14.92
C ILE A 139 0.30 2.43 -16.43
N ASP A 140 -0.72 2.19 -17.26
CA ASP A 140 -0.60 2.11 -18.72
C ASP A 140 -0.73 3.49 -19.39
N GLY A 141 -1.38 4.48 -18.76
CA GLY A 141 -1.67 5.82 -19.30
C GLY A 141 -0.48 6.80 -19.32
N SER A 142 0.72 6.37 -18.96
CA SER A 142 1.94 7.18 -19.14
C SER A 142 2.45 7.07 -20.58
N GLU A 143 2.14 8.07 -21.41
CA GLU A 143 2.80 8.22 -22.71
C GLU A 143 4.33 8.29 -22.52
N PRO A 144 5.13 7.56 -23.32
CA PRO A 144 6.57 7.70 -23.29
C PRO A 144 6.91 9.13 -23.73
N THR A 145 7.43 9.94 -22.82
CA THR A 145 7.99 11.27 -23.13
C THR A 145 9.27 11.13 -23.94
#